data_AF-A0A7K2WXX7-F1
#
_entry.id   AF-A0A7K2WXX7-F1
#
_cell.length_a   1.000
_cell.length_b   1.000
_cell.length_c   1.000
_cell.angle_alpha   90.00
_cell.angle_beta   90.00
_cell.angle_gamma   90.00
#
_symmetry.space_group_name_H-M   'P 1'
#
loop_
_entity.id
_entity.type
_entity.pdbx_description
1 polymer ?
#
loop_
_entity_poly.entity_id
_entity_poly.type
_entity_poly.pdbx_seq_one_letter_code
_entity_poly.pdbx_strand_id
1 'polypeptide(L)'
;GRPDAAARRRTAETARVWRCDDRWHTTYAVGRWPELGRGATPLPKLVALLTSAPAYATTFSLTLRPGAHRGTMSLGGHVRITGGSDTELVRVRRTLEQAARHAKVGLVRLDREQLPGVLATLPLGGAR
;
A
#
# COMPACT_ATOMS: atom_id res chain seq x y z
N GLY A 1 -29.07 -17.62 29.10
CA GLY A 1 -28.21 -16.77 28.26
C GLY A 1 -28.44 -17.14 26.82
N ARG A 2 -28.62 -16.16 25.92
CA ARG A 2 -28.73 -16.45 24.48
C ARG A 2 -27.44 -17.14 24.01
N PRO A 3 -27.53 -18.17 23.14
CA PRO A 3 -26.35 -18.88 22.66
C PRO A 3 -25.45 -17.92 21.88
N ASP A 4 -24.14 -18.10 22.06
CA ASP A 4 -23.08 -17.43 21.30
C ASP A 4 -23.43 -17.40 19.81
N ALA A 5 -23.84 -16.23 19.32
CA ALA A 5 -23.88 -15.99 17.89
C ALA A 5 -22.44 -16.13 17.40
N ALA A 6 -22.16 -17.17 16.61
CA ALA A 6 -20.83 -17.44 16.05
C ALA A 6 -20.19 -16.12 15.61
N ALA A 7 -18.99 -15.82 16.13
CA ALA A 7 -18.34 -14.54 15.95
C ALA A 7 -18.34 -14.15 14.46
N ARG A 8 -19.06 -13.07 14.13
CA ARG A 8 -19.21 -12.61 12.75
C ARG A 8 -17.83 -12.41 12.14
N ARG A 9 -17.53 -13.10 11.03
CA ARG A 9 -16.27 -12.96 10.30
C ARG A 9 -16.07 -11.51 9.87
N ARG A 10 -15.14 -10.81 10.54
CA ARG A 10 -14.85 -9.39 10.30
C ARG A 10 -14.00 -9.16 9.06
N THR A 11 -13.22 -10.17 8.66
CA THR A 11 -12.24 -10.05 7.57
C THR A 11 -12.55 -11.00 6.41
N ALA A 12 -12.35 -10.52 5.18
CA ALA A 12 -12.50 -11.33 3.98
C ALA A 12 -11.51 -10.88 2.91
N GLU A 13 -10.86 -11.82 2.25
CA GLU A 13 -9.96 -11.53 1.13
C GLU A 13 -10.57 -12.03 -0.18
N THR A 14 -10.47 -11.18 -1.20
CA THR A 14 -10.72 -11.53 -2.60
C THR A 14 -9.42 -11.40 -3.37
N ALA A 15 -9.45 -11.63 -4.68
CA ALA A 15 -8.25 -11.48 -5.51
C ALA A 15 -7.61 -10.07 -5.45
N ARG A 16 -8.38 -9.00 -5.21
CA ARG A 16 -7.88 -7.61 -5.35
C ARG A 16 -8.07 -6.73 -4.13
N VAL A 17 -8.89 -7.17 -3.19
CA VAL A 17 -9.22 -6.42 -1.98
C VAL A 17 -9.24 -7.31 -0.76
N TRP A 18 -8.76 -6.77 0.35
CA TRP A 18 -9.02 -7.29 1.69
C TRP A 18 -10.03 -6.36 2.38
N ARG A 19 -11.09 -6.92 2.95
CA ARG A 19 -12.12 -6.18 3.68
C ARG A 19 -11.98 -6.44 5.16
N CYS A 20 -12.10 -5.39 5.97
CA CYS A 20 -12.30 -5.46 7.41
C CYS A 20 -13.53 -4.64 7.76
N ASP A 21 -14.58 -5.28 8.28
CA ASP A 21 -15.88 -4.65 8.54
C ASP A 21 -16.41 -3.87 7.31
N ASP A 22 -16.53 -2.55 7.41
CA ASP A 22 -17.00 -1.61 6.39
C ASP A 22 -15.87 -0.94 5.61
N ARG A 23 -14.65 -1.47 5.65
CA ARG A 23 -13.49 -0.92 4.95
C ARG A 23 -12.88 -1.90 3.99
N TRP A 24 -12.63 -1.43 2.78
CA TRP A 24 -11.97 -2.16 1.73
C TRP A 24 -10.57 -1.63 1.56
N HIS A 25 -9.60 -2.53 1.43
CA HIS A 25 -8.20 -2.21 1.29
C HIS A 25 -7.65 -2.83 0.01
N THR A 26 -6.89 -2.04 -0.75
CA THR A 26 -6.06 -2.55 -1.85
C THR A 26 -4.61 -2.12 -1.65
N THR A 27 -3.67 -3.05 -1.86
CA THR A 27 -2.26 -2.86 -1.54
C THR A 27 -1.36 -3.09 -2.76
N TYR A 28 -0.25 -2.35 -2.76
CA TYR A 28 0.80 -2.40 -3.76
C TYR A 28 2.15 -2.52 -3.08
N ALA A 29 3.05 -3.27 -3.67
CA ALA A 29 4.48 -3.15 -3.45
C ALA A 29 5.08 -2.16 -4.46
N VAL A 30 6.14 -1.46 -4.06
CA VAL A 30 6.98 -0.70 -4.98
C VAL A 30 7.98 -1.65 -5.61
N GLY A 31 7.71 -2.06 -6.86
CA GLY A 31 8.59 -2.94 -7.63
C GLY A 31 9.73 -2.19 -8.34
N ARG A 32 9.58 -0.88 -8.54
CA ARG A 32 10.64 -0.03 -9.10
C ARG A 32 10.56 1.36 -8.49
N TRP A 33 11.69 1.81 -7.95
CA TRP A 33 11.86 3.19 -7.50
C TRP A 33 12.23 4.09 -8.67
N PRO A 34 11.81 5.37 -8.64
CA PRO A 34 12.39 6.37 -9.53
C PRO A 34 13.87 6.56 -9.20
N GLU A 35 14.58 7.31 -10.02
CA GLU A 35 15.91 7.79 -9.64
C GLU A 35 15.84 8.47 -8.26
N LEU A 36 16.83 8.19 -7.42
CA LEU A 36 16.97 8.76 -6.08
C LEU A 36 18.30 9.50 -6.02
N GLY A 37 18.34 10.64 -5.31
CA GLY A 37 19.55 11.45 -5.15
C GLY A 37 19.43 12.85 -5.74
N ARG A 38 20.57 13.48 -6.06
CA ARG A 38 20.58 14.86 -6.59
C ARG A 38 19.92 14.90 -7.97
N GLY A 39 18.97 15.81 -8.16
CA GLY A 39 18.21 15.96 -9.40
C GLY A 39 16.95 15.08 -9.51
N ALA A 40 16.76 14.13 -8.59
CA ALA A 40 15.55 13.33 -8.51
C ALA A 40 14.36 14.10 -7.92
N THR A 41 13.15 13.56 -8.12
CA THR A 41 11.97 14.03 -7.37
C THR A 41 12.23 13.87 -5.87
N PRO A 42 12.11 14.95 -5.07
CA PRO A 42 12.30 14.85 -3.64
C PRO A 42 11.32 13.85 -3.02
N LEU A 43 11.77 13.04 -2.06
CA LEU A 43 10.94 12.02 -1.42
C LEU A 43 9.63 12.59 -0.85
N PRO A 44 9.58 13.77 -0.20
CA PRO A 44 8.31 14.35 0.26
C PRO A 44 7.32 14.62 -0.89
N LYS A 45 7.83 15.06 -2.05
CA LYS A 45 7.01 15.28 -3.25
C LYS A 45 6.50 13.95 -3.82
N LEU A 46 7.32 12.91 -3.80
CA LEU A 46 6.88 11.57 -4.19
C LEU A 46 5.76 11.04 -3.28
N VAL A 47 5.92 11.17 -1.96
CA VAL A 47 4.88 10.77 -0.99
C VAL A 47 3.59 11.53 -1.26
N ALA A 48 3.66 12.86 -1.42
CA ALA A 48 2.50 13.70 -1.72
C ALA A 48 1.78 13.26 -3.00
N LEU A 49 2.51 12.91 -4.07
CA LEU A 49 1.93 12.41 -5.31
C LEU A 49 1.20 11.08 -5.10
N LEU A 50 1.83 10.14 -4.38
CA LEU A 50 1.26 8.81 -4.13
C LEU A 50 0.11 8.81 -3.13
N THR A 51 -0.03 9.85 -2.31
CA THR A 51 -1.13 10.00 -1.35
C THR A 51 -2.18 11.03 -1.78
N SER A 52 -2.08 11.57 -3.01
CA SER A 52 -2.98 12.62 -3.50
C SER A 52 -4.35 12.12 -3.97
N ALA A 53 -4.51 10.81 -4.18
CA ALA A 53 -5.79 10.26 -4.62
C ALA A 53 -6.87 10.41 -3.52
N PRO A 54 -8.11 10.79 -3.87
CA PRO A 54 -9.19 11.03 -2.91
C PRO A 54 -9.77 9.72 -2.37
N ALA A 55 -8.98 9.04 -1.54
CA ALA A 55 -9.36 7.85 -0.80
C ALA A 55 -9.87 8.22 0.59
N TYR A 56 -10.55 7.28 1.26
CA TYR A 56 -10.78 7.40 2.70
C TYR A 56 -9.46 7.55 3.46
N ALA A 57 -8.46 6.74 3.10
CA ALA A 57 -7.08 6.91 3.56
C ALA A 57 -6.10 6.29 2.55
N THR A 58 -4.94 6.93 2.38
CA THR A 58 -3.79 6.32 1.69
C THR A 58 -2.63 6.23 2.66
N THR A 59 -2.08 5.03 2.85
CA THR A 59 -0.89 4.79 3.66
C THR A 59 0.28 4.49 2.73
N PHE A 60 1.36 5.26 2.84
CA PHE A 60 2.65 4.96 2.21
C PHE A 60 3.63 4.51 3.29
N SER A 61 4.20 3.31 3.13
CA SER A 61 5.20 2.73 4.03
C SER A 61 6.52 2.61 3.30
N LEU A 62 7.61 3.06 3.93
CA LEU A 62 8.96 3.02 3.41
C LEU A 62 9.88 2.34 4.43
N THR A 63 10.63 1.34 4.00
CA THR A 63 11.60 0.65 4.86
C THR A 63 13.00 0.77 4.25
N LEU A 64 13.95 1.24 5.05
CA LEU A 64 15.37 1.28 4.70
C LEU A 64 16.10 0.20 5.49
N ARG A 65 16.93 -0.59 4.81
CA ARG A 65 17.78 -1.63 5.42
C ARG A 65 19.19 -1.52 4.86
N PRO A 66 20.24 -1.92 5.62
CA PRO A 66 21.57 -2.08 5.04
C PRO A 66 21.52 -2.99 3.81
N GLY A 67 22.22 -2.61 2.75
CA GLY A 67 22.36 -3.40 1.54
C GLY A 67 23.44 -4.47 1.67
N ALA A 68 23.54 -5.34 0.67
CA ALA A 68 24.51 -6.44 0.67
C ALA A 68 25.99 -5.97 0.65
N HIS A 69 26.23 -4.72 0.22
CA HIS A 69 27.58 -4.16 0.08
C HIS A 69 27.74 -3.00 1.06
N ARG A 70 28.96 -2.81 1.58
CA ARG A 70 29.27 -1.74 2.53
C ARG A 70 28.89 -0.38 1.94
N GLY A 71 28.14 0.41 2.70
CA GLY A 71 27.69 1.74 2.28
C GLY A 71 26.45 1.75 1.36
N THR A 72 25.88 0.60 1.03
CA THR A 72 24.63 0.52 0.24
C THR A 72 23.40 0.35 1.14
N MET A 73 22.24 0.76 0.64
CA MET A 73 20.95 0.61 1.32
C MET A 73 19.95 -0.09 0.40
N SER A 74 19.14 -0.98 0.96
CA SER A 74 17.97 -1.57 0.31
C SER A 74 16.72 -0.79 0.70
N LEU A 75 15.89 -0.46 -0.29
CA LEU A 75 14.65 0.28 -0.10
C LEU A 75 13.43 -0.61 -0.39
N GLY A 76 12.58 -0.82 0.61
CA GLY A 76 11.27 -1.45 0.47
C GLY A 76 10.16 -0.40 0.55
N GLY A 77 9.05 -0.62 -0.18
CA GLY A 77 7.95 0.33 -0.19
C GLY A 77 6.61 -0.35 -0.42
N HIS A 78 5.58 0.12 0.28
CA HIS A 78 4.21 -0.34 0.12
C HIS A 78 3.23 0.83 0.11
N VAL A 79 2.15 0.68 -0.67
CA VAL A 79 1.03 1.63 -0.68
C VAL A 79 -0.25 0.87 -0.37
N ARG A 80 -1.03 1.36 0.59
CA ARG A 80 -2.39 0.88 0.88
C ARG A 80 -3.39 1.99 0.62
N ILE A 81 -4.39 1.70 -0.20
CA ILE A 81 -5.58 2.54 -0.34
C ILE A 81 -6.69 1.90 0.48
N THR A 82 -7.39 2.71 1.28
CA THR A 82 -8.61 2.34 1.99
C THR A 82 -9.80 3.09 1.39
N GLY A 83 -10.91 2.40 1.15
CA GLY A 83 -12.16 2.96 0.65
C GLY A 83 -13.38 2.36 1.36
N GLY A 84 -14.55 2.95 1.13
CA GLY A 84 -15.84 2.49 1.66
C GLY A 84 -16.58 1.52 0.75
N SER A 85 -16.06 1.23 -0.45
CA SER A 85 -16.60 0.22 -1.36
C SER A 85 -15.56 -0.24 -2.39
N ASP A 86 -15.82 -1.36 -3.06
CA ASP A 86 -14.96 -1.85 -4.16
C ASP A 86 -14.98 -0.91 -5.37
N THR A 87 -16.13 -0.32 -5.71
CA THR A 87 -16.26 0.60 -6.85
C THR A 87 -15.51 1.91 -6.63
N GLU A 88 -15.55 2.46 -5.42
CA GLU A 88 -14.72 3.60 -5.01
C GLU A 88 -13.23 3.26 -5.15
N LEU A 89 -12.80 2.09 -4.65
CA LEU A 89 -11.41 1.66 -4.76
C LEU A 89 -10.92 1.53 -6.20
N VAL A 90 -11.77 1.05 -7.12
CA VAL A 90 -11.41 0.97 -8.55
C VAL A 90 -11.08 2.35 -9.13
N ARG A 91 -11.83 3.39 -8.75
CA ARG A 91 -11.57 4.78 -9.20
C ARG A 91 -10.26 5.30 -8.61
N VAL A 92 -10.12 5.22 -7.29
CA VAL A 92 -8.94 5.74 -6.57
C VAL A 92 -7.66 5.05 -7.02
N ARG A 93 -7.73 3.73 -7.27
CA ARG A 93 -6.62 2.96 -7.84
C ARG A 93 -6.10 3.56 -9.14
N ARG A 94 -6.98 3.89 -10.08
CA ARG A 94 -6.56 4.43 -11.38
C ARG A 94 -5.78 5.73 -11.22
N THR A 95 -6.24 6.60 -10.30
CA THR A 95 -5.54 7.84 -9.95
C THR A 95 -4.17 7.56 -9.35
N LEU A 96 -4.05 6.64 -8.40
CA LEU A 96 -2.77 6.24 -7.81
C LEU A 96 -1.81 5.69 -8.87
N GLU A 97 -2.27 4.73 -9.68
CA GLU A 97 -1.45 4.09 -10.72
C GLU A 97 -0.98 5.11 -11.76
N GLN A 98 -1.80 6.11 -12.10
CA GLN A 98 -1.41 7.21 -12.97
C GLN A 98 -0.37 8.12 -12.33
N ALA A 99 -0.56 8.51 -11.07
CA ALA A 99 0.40 9.33 -10.32
C ALA A 99 1.75 8.62 -10.19
N ALA A 100 1.73 7.31 -9.89
CA ALA A 100 2.94 6.49 -9.82
C ALA A 100 3.67 6.43 -11.16
N ARG A 101 2.95 6.19 -12.27
CA ARG A 101 3.54 6.22 -13.62
C ARG A 101 4.18 7.57 -13.94
N HIS A 102 3.50 8.67 -13.64
CA HIS A 102 4.04 10.02 -13.85
C HIS A 102 5.31 10.27 -13.02
N ALA A 103 5.34 9.75 -11.80
CA ALA A 103 6.50 9.81 -10.90
C ALA A 103 7.57 8.74 -11.20
N LYS A 104 7.44 7.95 -12.28
CA LYS A 104 8.35 6.84 -12.64
C LYS A 104 8.48 5.76 -11.55
N VAL A 105 7.43 5.56 -10.76
CA VAL A 105 7.34 4.51 -9.73
C VAL A 105 6.59 3.32 -10.30
N GLY A 106 7.21 2.15 -10.27
CA GLY A 106 6.57 0.89 -10.62
C GLY A 106 5.82 0.33 -9.42
N LEU A 107 4.49 0.35 -9.47
CA LEU A 107 3.64 -0.32 -8.48
C LEU A 107 3.23 -1.71 -8.96
N VAL A 108 3.32 -2.69 -8.07
CA VAL A 108 2.84 -4.07 -8.28
C VAL A 108 1.69 -4.29 -7.33
N ARG A 109 0.48 -4.50 -7.86
CA ARG A 109 -0.69 -4.81 -7.03
C ARG A 109 -0.53 -6.20 -6.44
N LEU A 110 -0.74 -6.33 -5.13
CA LEU A 110 -0.55 -7.58 -4.39
C LEU A 110 -1.80 -8.46 -4.51
N ASP A 111 -2.15 -8.87 -5.73
CA ASP A 111 -3.34 -9.68 -5.97
C ASP A 111 -3.24 -11.02 -5.21
N ARG A 112 -4.27 -11.34 -4.42
CA ARG A 112 -4.32 -12.46 -3.44
C ARG A 112 -3.30 -12.38 -2.29
N GLU A 113 -2.59 -11.26 -2.17
CA GLU A 113 -1.65 -10.97 -1.08
C GLU A 113 -1.98 -9.63 -0.40
N GLN A 114 -3.27 -9.32 -0.31
CA GLN A 114 -3.78 -8.05 0.18
C GLN A 114 -3.55 -7.93 1.68
N LEU A 115 -3.85 -8.97 2.47
CA LEU A 115 -3.60 -8.98 3.90
C LEU A 115 -2.10 -8.84 4.23
N PRO A 116 -1.18 -9.64 3.64
CA PRO A 116 0.26 -9.39 3.76
C PRO A 116 0.67 -7.95 3.42
N GLY A 117 0.12 -7.38 2.34
CA GLY A 117 0.37 -5.99 1.97
C GLY A 117 -0.16 -4.97 3.00
N VAL A 118 -1.30 -5.25 3.65
CA VAL A 118 -1.82 -4.41 4.74
C VAL A 118 -0.85 -4.43 5.91
N LEU A 119 -0.39 -5.63 6.33
CA LEU A 119 0.56 -5.78 7.43
C LEU A 119 1.89 -5.05 7.16
N ALA A 120 2.38 -5.11 5.91
CA ALA A 120 3.59 -4.40 5.48
C ALA A 120 3.47 -2.86 5.54
N THR A 121 2.25 -2.33 5.70
CA THR A 121 1.98 -0.89 5.86
C THR A 121 1.79 -0.46 7.31
N LEU A 122 1.83 -1.40 8.27
CA LEU A 122 1.70 -1.10 9.68
C LEU A 122 3.07 -0.78 10.30
N PRO A 123 3.19 0.27 11.15
CA PRO A 123 4.45 0.65 11.78
C PRO A 123 4.74 -0.21 13.02
N LEU A 124 4.57 -1.53 12.92
CA LEU A 124 4.66 -2.46 14.06
C LEU A 124 6.02 -3.18 14.14
N GLY A 125 6.88 -3.01 13.13
CA GLY A 125 8.08 -3.84 12.96
C GLY A 125 7.71 -5.30 12.61
N GLY A 126 8.70 -6.09 12.17
CA GLY A 126 8.53 -7.54 11.98
C GLY A 126 7.75 -8.00 10.73
N ALA A 127 7.21 -7.08 9.91
CA ALA A 127 6.49 -7.45 8.68
C ALA A 127 7.41 -7.85 7.50
N ARG A 128 8.74 -7.70 7.64
CA ARG A 128 9.86 -8.37 6.95
C ARG A 128 11.17 -7.60 7.18
#